data_AF-X1MCF3-F1
#
_entry.id   AF-X1MCF3-F1
#
_cell.length_a   1.000
_cell.length_b   1.000
_cell.length_c   1.000
_cell.angle_alpha   90.00
_cell.angle_beta   90.00
_cell.angle_gamma   90.00
#
_symmetry.space_group_name_H-M   'P 1'
#
loop_
_entity.id
_entity.type
_entity.pdbx_description
1 polymer ?
#
loop_
_entity_poly.entity_id
_entity_poly.type
_entity_poly.pdbx_seq_one_letter_code
_entity_poly.pdbx_strand_id
1 'polypeptide(L)'
;MALSGGMDSSVAALLLKEAGHEVIGIHMHLWDSSRSEYQARQAEALCSTLNIPFYVVDSKKEFDLNVVDYFCREYKRGRTPNPCIACNQHIKFGFLLSKALSLGANFLATGHYARIEHSEDGYHLLKAADLSKDQSYFLYTLTQEKLKHLLFPLGSYTKTEVKQIAKLACQ
;
A
#
# COMPACT_ATOMS: atom_id res chain seq x y z
N MET A 1 -4.94 -5.06 -4.67
CA MET A 1 -4.07 -3.87 -4.77
C MET A 1 -4.64 -2.75 -3.90
N ALA A 2 -3.85 -2.24 -2.94
CA ALA A 2 -4.24 -1.08 -2.14
C ALA A 2 -3.99 0.22 -2.91
N LEU A 3 -5.05 0.97 -3.19
CA LEU A 3 -5.02 2.18 -4.01
C LEU A 3 -5.22 3.41 -3.15
N SER A 4 -4.27 4.35 -3.19
CA SER A 4 -4.39 5.64 -2.50
C SER A 4 -4.94 6.76 -3.40
N GLY A 5 -5.26 6.44 -4.66
CA GLY A 5 -5.58 7.45 -5.68
C GLY A 5 -4.36 8.23 -6.18
N GLY A 6 -3.14 7.78 -5.85
CA GLY A 6 -1.89 8.37 -6.31
C GLY A 6 -1.20 7.56 -7.40
N MET A 7 -0.32 8.23 -8.17
CA MET A 7 0.45 7.67 -9.28
C MET A 7 1.14 6.33 -8.95
N ASP A 8 1.80 6.24 -7.80
CA ASP A 8 2.55 5.03 -7.42
C ASP A 8 1.65 3.81 -7.31
N SER A 9 0.52 3.94 -6.60
CA SER A 9 -0.45 2.86 -6.52
C SER A 9 -1.10 2.55 -7.86
N SER A 10 -1.25 3.55 -8.74
CA SER A 10 -1.79 3.33 -10.08
C SER A 10 -0.86 2.50 -10.96
N VAL A 11 0.42 2.86 -11.01
CA VAL A 11 1.43 2.12 -11.77
C VAL A 11 1.61 0.71 -11.20
N ALA A 12 1.63 0.56 -9.88
CA ALA A 12 1.71 -0.76 -9.26
C ALA A 12 0.50 -1.66 -9.63
N ALA A 13 -0.71 -1.11 -9.74
CA ALA A 13 -1.89 -1.85 -10.21
C ALA A 13 -1.75 -2.30 -11.67
N LEU A 14 -1.29 -1.39 -12.53
CA LEU A 14 -1.02 -1.68 -13.94
C LEU A 14 0.02 -2.79 -14.10
N LEU A 15 1.17 -2.68 -13.42
CA LEU A 15 2.24 -3.68 -13.46
C LEU A 15 1.75 -5.07 -13.04
N LEU A 16 0.89 -5.16 -12.01
CA LEU A 16 0.31 -6.44 -11.60
C LEU A 16 -0.61 -7.01 -12.68
N LYS A 17 -1.41 -6.15 -13.33
CA LYS A 17 -2.31 -6.57 -14.40
C LYS A 17 -1.52 -7.08 -15.61
N GLU A 18 -0.46 -6.37 -16.00
CA GLU A 18 0.45 -6.76 -17.10
C GLU A 18 1.22 -8.05 -16.78
N ALA A 19 1.58 -8.27 -15.52
CA ALA A 19 2.18 -9.52 -15.06
C ALA A 19 1.19 -10.71 -14.99
N GLY A 20 -0.07 -10.51 -15.41
CA GLY A 20 -1.08 -11.57 -15.52
C GLY A 20 -1.81 -11.90 -14.21
N HIS A 21 -1.68 -11.06 -13.17
CA HIS A 21 -2.45 -11.27 -11.94
C HIS A 21 -3.94 -10.95 -12.14
N GLU A 22 -4.78 -11.70 -11.43
CA GLU A 22 -6.14 -11.27 -11.15
C GLU A 22 -6.10 -10.18 -10.07
N VAL A 23 -6.38 -8.94 -10.47
CA VAL A 23 -6.24 -7.76 -9.60
C VAL A 23 -7.63 -7.27 -9.19
N ILE A 24 -7.79 -7.02 -7.89
CA ILE A 24 -8.89 -6.26 -7.32
C ILE A 24 -8.32 -4.99 -6.69
N GLY A 25 -8.91 -3.83 -6.97
CA GLY A 25 -8.58 -2.55 -6.35
C GLY A 25 -9.32 -2.35 -5.03
N ILE A 26 -8.61 -1.95 -3.99
CA ILE A 26 -9.19 -1.60 -2.68
C ILE A 26 -8.69 -0.23 -2.26
N HIS A 27 -9.60 0.69 -1.93
CA HIS A 27 -9.31 1.98 -1.33
C HIS A 27 -9.74 1.97 0.15
N MET A 28 -8.90 2.52 1.04
CA MET A 28 -9.26 2.67 2.45
C MET A 28 -9.84 4.05 2.68
N HIS A 29 -11.06 4.11 3.20
CA HIS A 29 -11.63 5.35 3.73
C HIS A 29 -11.14 5.54 5.17
N LEU A 30 -10.26 6.52 5.37
CA LEU A 30 -9.58 6.74 6.65
C LEU A 30 -10.12 7.95 7.42
N TRP A 31 -10.63 8.97 6.71
CA TRP A 31 -11.24 10.16 7.30
C TRP A 31 -12.11 10.88 6.26
N ASP A 32 -13.02 11.73 6.74
CA ASP A 32 -13.91 12.51 5.88
C ASP A 32 -13.24 13.82 5.48
N SER A 33 -13.02 14.00 4.17
CA SER A 33 -12.56 15.26 3.60
C SER A 33 -12.74 15.24 2.08
N SER A 34 -12.87 16.42 1.46
CA SER A 34 -12.90 16.56 0.00
C SER A 34 -11.68 15.90 -0.68
N ARG A 35 -10.52 15.92 -0.01
CA ARG A 35 -9.30 15.24 -0.48
C ARG A 35 -9.43 13.72 -0.45
N SER A 36 -10.07 13.16 0.58
CA SER A 36 -10.32 11.72 0.69
C SER A 36 -11.27 11.25 -0.42
N GLU A 37 -12.39 11.97 -0.62
CA GLU A 37 -13.34 11.70 -1.69
C GLU A 37 -12.72 11.81 -3.09
N TYR A 38 -11.84 12.79 -3.30
CA TYR A 38 -11.09 12.90 -4.54
C TYR A 38 -10.19 11.68 -4.77
N GLN A 39 -9.44 11.22 -3.76
CA GLN A 39 -8.58 10.03 -3.87
C GLN A 39 -9.37 8.76 -4.17
N ALA A 40 -10.53 8.58 -3.53
CA ALA A 40 -11.43 7.47 -3.82
C ALA A 40 -11.89 7.47 -5.29
N ARG A 41 -12.32 8.64 -5.80
CA ARG A 41 -12.71 8.79 -7.22
C ARG A 41 -11.55 8.52 -8.18
N GLN A 42 -10.32 8.94 -7.85
CA GLN A 42 -9.14 8.62 -8.67
C GLN A 42 -8.84 7.12 -8.70
N ALA A 43 -8.97 6.45 -7.55
CA ALA A 43 -8.78 5.01 -7.46
C ALA A 43 -9.87 4.24 -8.24
N GLU A 44 -11.12 4.68 -8.16
CA GLU A 44 -12.24 4.12 -8.92
C GLU A 44 -12.06 4.29 -10.43
N ALA A 45 -11.71 5.50 -10.88
CA ALA A 45 -11.46 5.79 -12.29
C ALA A 45 -10.33 4.90 -12.86
N LEU A 46 -9.24 4.75 -12.12
CA LEU A 46 -8.15 3.83 -12.48
C LEU A 46 -8.65 2.39 -12.64
N CYS A 47 -9.43 1.89 -11.67
CA CYS A 47 -9.93 0.52 -11.73
C CYS A 47 -10.84 0.30 -12.94
N SER A 48 -11.66 1.29 -13.27
CA SER A 48 -12.49 1.29 -14.49
C SER A 48 -11.61 1.22 -15.75
N THR A 49 -10.57 2.04 -15.85
CA THR A 49 -9.62 2.02 -16.98
C THR A 49 -8.90 0.67 -17.11
N LEU A 50 -8.48 0.07 -15.99
CA LEU A 50 -7.80 -1.24 -15.99
C LEU A 50 -8.77 -2.43 -16.08
N ASN A 51 -10.07 -2.18 -16.11
CA ASN A 51 -11.13 -3.19 -16.07
C ASN A 51 -10.92 -4.20 -14.92
N ILE A 52 -10.77 -3.68 -13.70
CA ILE A 52 -10.63 -4.45 -12.46
C ILE A 52 -11.71 -4.06 -11.44
N PRO A 53 -12.19 -5.00 -10.60
CA PRO A 53 -13.15 -4.68 -9.55
C PRO A 53 -12.59 -3.67 -8.54
N PHE A 54 -13.45 -2.79 -8.02
CA PHE A 54 -13.10 -1.76 -7.06
C PHE A 54 -13.96 -1.84 -5.80
N TYR A 55 -13.32 -1.73 -4.64
CA TYR A 55 -14.00 -1.69 -3.34
C TYR A 55 -13.45 -0.55 -2.47
N VAL A 56 -14.34 0.06 -1.71
CA VAL A 56 -13.98 0.99 -0.62
C VAL A 56 -14.17 0.27 0.71
N VAL A 57 -13.15 0.30 1.56
CA VAL A 57 -13.18 -0.29 2.89
C VAL A 57 -13.13 0.84 3.92
N ASP A 58 -14.20 0.97 4.69
CA ASP A 58 -14.19 1.85 5.86
C ASP A 58 -13.18 1.33 6.89
N SER A 59 -12.16 2.15 7.14
CA SER A 59 -11.06 1.86 8.04
C SER A 59 -10.88 3.01 9.06
N LYS A 60 -11.85 3.92 9.16
CA LYS A 60 -11.76 5.14 9.96
C LYS A 60 -11.58 4.82 11.44
N LYS A 61 -12.39 3.91 11.97
CA LYS A 61 -12.32 3.51 13.38
C LYS A 61 -10.95 2.93 13.73
N GLU A 62 -10.44 2.03 12.91
CA GLU A 62 -9.15 1.38 13.09
C GLU A 62 -8.01 2.40 12.98
N PHE A 63 -8.10 3.33 12.02
CA PHE A 63 -7.14 4.41 11.83
C PHE A 63 -7.09 5.35 13.04
N ASP A 64 -8.26 5.79 13.53
CA ASP A 64 -8.35 6.66 14.70
C ASP A 64 -7.72 5.99 15.93
N LEU A 65 -8.10 4.75 16.23
CA LEU A 65 -7.61 4.03 17.42
C LEU A 65 -6.11 3.71 17.38
N ASN A 66 -5.59 3.27 16.22
CA ASN A 66 -4.24 2.74 16.12
C ASN A 66 -3.21 3.76 15.64
N VAL A 67 -3.63 4.84 14.98
CA VAL A 67 -2.74 5.85 14.42
C VAL A 67 -2.93 7.20 15.11
N VAL A 68 -4.14 7.75 15.11
CA VAL A 68 -4.42 9.10 15.65
C VAL A 68 -4.28 9.12 17.16
N ASP A 69 -4.95 8.21 17.87
CA ASP A 69 -4.88 8.13 19.32
C ASP A 69 -3.46 7.81 19.81
N TYR A 70 -2.76 6.91 19.11
CA TYR A 70 -1.35 6.64 19.36
C TYR A 70 -0.52 7.91 19.24
N PHE A 71 -0.62 8.61 18.11
CA PHE A 71 0.12 9.84 17.84
C PHE A 71 -0.13 10.89 18.94
N CYS A 72 -1.40 11.17 19.26
CA CYS A 72 -1.79 12.12 20.29
C CYS A 72 -1.27 11.73 21.70
N ARG A 73 -1.34 10.45 22.07
CA ARG A 73 -0.84 9.98 23.38
C ARG A 73 0.67 10.16 23.51
N GLU A 74 1.42 9.90 22.45
CA GLU A 74 2.88 10.01 22.48
C GLU A 74 3.34 11.47 22.54
N TYR A 75 2.68 12.38 21.81
CA TYR A 75 2.93 13.82 21.95
C TYR A 75 2.62 14.35 23.35
N LYS A 76 1.52 13.90 23.98
CA LYS A 76 1.20 14.24 25.37
C LYS A 76 2.28 13.79 26.36
N ARG A 77 3.11 12.82 26.00
CA ARG A 77 4.24 12.31 26.79
C ARG A 77 5.58 12.96 26.44
N GLY A 78 5.59 13.98 25.58
CA GLY A 78 6.81 14.66 25.13
C GLY A 78 7.68 13.82 24.19
N ARG A 79 7.10 12.82 23.52
CA ARG A 79 7.80 11.98 22.53
C ARG A 79 7.42 12.37 21.11
N THR A 80 8.27 12.00 20.15
CA THR A 80 8.03 12.21 18.72
C THR A 80 7.64 10.88 18.06
N PRO A 81 6.34 10.55 17.95
CA PRO A 81 5.89 9.32 17.32
C PRO A 81 6.03 9.35 15.80
N ASN A 82 6.17 8.17 15.19
CA ASN A 82 6.08 8.00 13.74
C ASN A 82 4.75 7.32 13.37
N PRO A 83 3.73 8.08 12.92
CA PRO A 83 2.42 7.53 12.59
C PRO A 83 2.44 6.64 11.33
N CYS A 84 3.42 6.82 10.44
CA CYS A 84 3.53 6.01 9.23
C CYS A 84 3.89 4.55 9.56
N ILE A 85 4.75 4.33 10.55
CA ILE A 85 5.07 2.98 11.04
C ILE A 85 3.81 2.32 11.62
N ALA A 86 3.08 3.03 12.49
CA ALA A 86 1.84 2.54 13.08
C ALA A 86 0.77 2.22 12.01
N CYS A 87 0.61 3.10 11.02
CA CYS A 87 -0.31 2.90 9.90
C CYS A 87 0.06 1.66 9.07
N ASN A 88 1.34 1.47 8.74
CA ASN A 88 1.77 0.26 8.04
C ASN A 88 1.52 -0.99 8.89
N GLN A 89 1.90 -0.98 10.17
CA GLN A 89 1.78 -2.13 11.07
C GLN A 89 0.33 -2.57 11.31
N HIS A 90 -0.54 -1.63 11.65
CA HIS A 90 -1.90 -1.90 12.14
C HIS A 90 -2.97 -1.77 11.06
N ILE A 91 -2.81 -0.83 10.14
CA ILE A 91 -3.85 -0.52 9.13
C ILE A 91 -3.56 -1.29 7.84
N LYS A 92 -2.46 -0.98 7.13
CA LYS A 92 -2.18 -1.60 5.82
C LYS A 92 -1.88 -3.10 5.92
N PHE A 93 -0.96 -3.49 6.80
CA PHE A 93 -0.53 -4.87 6.95
C PHE A 93 -1.12 -5.55 8.19
N GLY A 94 -2.12 -4.93 8.80
CA GLY A 94 -2.97 -5.53 9.83
C GLY A 94 -4.38 -5.68 9.27
N PHE A 95 -5.21 -4.66 9.51
CA PHE A 95 -6.62 -4.64 9.13
C PHE A 95 -6.86 -4.92 7.63
N LEU A 96 -6.21 -4.18 6.73
CA LEU A 96 -6.42 -4.32 5.29
C LEU A 96 -5.93 -5.67 4.75
N LEU A 97 -4.77 -6.16 5.21
CA LEU A 97 -4.28 -7.49 4.83
C LEU A 97 -5.27 -8.58 5.27
N SER A 98 -5.73 -8.53 6.53
CA SER A 98 -6.73 -9.47 7.03
C SER A 98 -8.02 -9.43 6.21
N LYS A 99 -8.48 -8.23 5.83
CA LYS A 99 -9.67 -8.05 4.98
C LYS A 99 -9.45 -8.65 3.60
N ALA A 100 -8.31 -8.38 2.96
CA ALA A 100 -7.98 -8.92 1.65
C ALA A 100 -7.94 -10.45 1.64
N LEU A 101 -7.28 -11.07 2.63
CA LEU A 101 -7.24 -12.52 2.78
C LEU A 101 -8.64 -13.12 3.01
N SER A 102 -9.48 -12.47 3.83
CA SER A 102 -10.87 -12.92 4.06
C SER A 102 -11.76 -12.86 2.82
N LEU A 103 -11.39 -12.03 1.83
CA LEU A 103 -12.06 -11.92 0.53
C LEU A 103 -11.50 -12.91 -0.50
N GLY A 104 -10.59 -13.81 -0.09
CA GLY A 104 -10.01 -14.84 -0.95
C GLY A 104 -8.76 -14.42 -1.72
N ALA A 105 -8.23 -13.21 -1.49
CA ALA A 105 -6.99 -12.79 -2.13
C ALA A 105 -5.78 -13.58 -1.60
N ASN A 106 -4.86 -13.97 -2.49
CA ASN A 106 -3.61 -14.61 -2.07
C ASN A 106 -2.57 -13.60 -1.55
N PHE A 107 -2.61 -12.37 -2.09
CA PHE A 107 -1.66 -11.31 -1.82
C PHE A 107 -2.32 -9.95 -1.64
N LEU A 108 -1.74 -9.11 -0.78
CA LEU A 108 -1.96 -7.67 -0.73
C LEU A 108 -0.78 -6.94 -1.35
N ALA A 109 -1.02 -6.29 -2.48
CA ALA A 109 -0.04 -5.39 -3.09
C ALA A 109 -0.21 -3.94 -2.62
N THR A 110 0.90 -3.22 -2.51
CA THR A 110 0.92 -1.77 -2.22
C THR A 110 1.98 -1.06 -3.08
N GLY A 111 1.85 0.25 -3.26
CA GLY A 111 2.83 1.06 -4.00
C GLY A 111 4.08 1.42 -3.20
N HIS A 112 4.51 0.59 -2.24
CA HIS A 112 5.75 0.87 -1.51
C HIS A 112 6.98 0.55 -2.36
N TYR A 113 8.00 1.38 -2.23
CA TYR A 113 9.33 1.16 -2.77
C TYR A 113 10.13 0.34 -1.76
N ALA A 114 9.99 -0.98 -1.83
CA ALA A 114 10.78 -1.97 -1.12
C ALA A 114 10.69 -3.28 -1.91
N ARG A 115 11.57 -4.25 -1.65
CA ARG A 115 11.51 -5.56 -2.32
C ARG A 115 11.28 -6.66 -1.29
N ILE A 116 10.61 -7.72 -1.72
CA ILE A 116 10.47 -8.95 -0.95
C ILE A 116 11.10 -10.05 -1.79
N GLU A 117 12.02 -10.79 -1.18
CA GLU A 117 12.66 -11.96 -1.79
C GLU A 117 12.39 -13.18 -0.91
N HIS A 118 12.17 -14.34 -1.53
CA HIS A 118 11.99 -15.60 -0.82
C HIS A 118 13.20 -16.50 -1.11
N SER A 119 13.77 -17.06 -0.05
CA SER A 119 14.92 -17.96 -0.08
C SER A 119 14.65 -19.17 0.82
N GLU A 120 15.61 -20.09 0.93
CA GLU A 120 15.51 -21.25 1.83
C GLU A 120 15.29 -20.84 3.30
N ASP A 121 15.84 -19.71 3.74
CA ASP A 121 15.70 -19.19 5.11
C ASP A 121 14.44 -18.34 5.34
N GLY A 122 13.56 -18.24 4.34
CA GLY A 122 12.29 -17.50 4.40
C GLY A 122 12.27 -16.22 3.58
N TYR A 123 11.37 -15.30 3.96
CA TYR A 123 11.12 -14.04 3.28
C TYR A 123 11.99 -12.91 3.82
N HIS A 124 12.62 -12.16 2.92
CA HIS A 124 13.51 -11.05 3.22
C HIS A 124 12.92 -9.74 2.74
N LEU A 125 12.83 -8.75 3.64
CA LEU A 125 12.51 -7.37 3.28
C LEU A 125 13.80 -6.67 2.88
N LEU A 126 13.88 -6.28 1.61
CA LEU A 126 15.04 -5.62 1.03
C LEU A 126 14.73 -4.17 0.68
N LYS A 127 15.80 -3.37 0.59
CA LYS A 127 15.71 -2.01 0.05
C LYS A 127 15.24 -2.01 -1.39
N ALA A 128 14.54 -0.95 -1.78
CA ALA A 128 14.23 -0.65 -3.17
C ALA A 128 15.50 -0.52 -4.03
N ALA A 129 15.37 -0.72 -5.33
CA ALA A 129 16.43 -0.45 -6.30
C ALA A 129 16.81 1.05 -6.28
N ASP A 130 15.83 1.94 -6.15
CA ASP A 130 16.06 3.38 -5.96
C ASP A 130 16.17 3.73 -4.48
N LEU A 131 17.40 3.81 -4.00
CA LEU A 131 17.72 4.13 -2.61
C LEU A 131 17.19 5.50 -2.17
N SER A 132 16.99 6.44 -3.09
CA SER A 132 16.45 7.77 -2.78
C SER A 132 14.95 7.75 -2.44
N LYS A 133 14.27 6.66 -2.84
CA LYS A 133 12.85 6.42 -2.57
C LYS A 133 12.60 5.20 -1.70
N ASP A 134 13.65 4.53 -1.21
CA ASP A 134 13.49 3.36 -0.35
C ASP A 134 12.57 3.65 0.84
N GLN A 135 11.60 2.75 1.03
CA GLN A 135 10.61 2.81 2.09
C GLN A 135 10.72 1.63 3.06
N SER A 136 11.74 0.79 2.94
CA SER A 136 11.97 -0.34 3.84
C SER A 136 12.00 0.07 5.32
N TYR A 137 12.47 1.29 5.63
CA TYR A 137 12.43 1.87 6.97
C TYR A 137 11.03 1.88 7.60
N PHE A 138 9.98 2.17 6.82
CA PHE A 138 8.61 2.22 7.36
C PHE A 138 7.95 0.84 7.47
N LEU A 139 8.67 -0.22 7.12
CA LEU A 139 8.18 -1.59 6.97
C LEU A 139 8.87 -2.58 7.92
N TYR A 140 9.72 -2.12 8.84
CA TYR A 140 10.50 -2.99 9.73
C TYR A 140 9.64 -3.89 10.64
N THR A 141 8.36 -3.56 10.83
CA THR A 141 7.42 -4.31 11.68
C THR A 141 6.82 -5.54 10.99
N LEU A 142 7.13 -5.76 9.71
CA LEU A 142 6.63 -6.89 8.94
C LEU A 142 7.26 -8.20 9.43
N THR A 143 6.41 -9.21 9.61
CA THR A 143 6.80 -10.57 10.00
C THR A 143 6.81 -11.50 8.80
N GLN A 144 7.43 -12.69 8.93
CA GLN A 144 7.39 -13.74 7.92
C GLN A 144 5.95 -14.07 7.48
N GLU A 145 5.04 -14.17 8.45
CA GLU A 145 3.63 -14.44 8.22
C GLU A 145 2.94 -13.39 7.35
N LYS A 146 3.37 -12.13 7.44
CA LYS A 146 2.85 -11.05 6.60
C LYS A 146 3.55 -11.04 5.25
N LEU A 147 4.89 -11.09 5.24
CA LEU A 147 5.71 -10.97 4.02
C LEU A 147 5.31 -11.98 2.94
N LYS A 148 4.95 -13.22 3.32
CA LYS A 148 4.47 -14.24 2.37
C LYS A 148 3.23 -13.85 1.57
N HIS A 149 2.46 -12.88 2.06
CA HIS A 149 1.23 -12.40 1.43
C HIS A 149 1.37 -10.99 0.84
N LEU A 150 2.58 -10.44 0.72
CA LEU A 150 2.77 -9.06 0.24
C LEU A 150 3.47 -9.01 -1.12
N LEU A 151 3.07 -8.02 -1.90
CA LEU A 151 3.73 -7.65 -3.16
C LEU A 151 4.06 -6.15 -3.15
N PHE A 152 5.27 -5.81 -3.57
CA PHE A 152 5.73 -4.43 -3.76
C PHE A 152 6.19 -4.22 -5.20
N PRO A 153 5.26 -4.01 -6.15
CA PRO A 153 5.57 -4.00 -7.58
C PRO A 153 6.58 -2.91 -8.00
N LEU A 154 6.68 -1.82 -7.22
CA LEU A 154 7.60 -0.71 -7.52
C LEU A 154 9.02 -0.95 -6.99
N GLY A 155 9.25 -2.01 -6.23
CA GLY A 155 10.53 -2.24 -5.54
C GLY A 155 11.75 -2.31 -6.45
N SER A 156 11.56 -2.77 -7.69
CA SER A 156 12.63 -2.93 -8.69
C SER A 156 12.77 -1.74 -9.64
N TYR A 157 11.95 -0.69 -9.46
CA TYR A 157 11.93 0.47 -10.36
C TYR A 157 12.43 1.73 -9.66
N THR A 158 13.06 2.59 -10.44
CA THR A 158 13.34 3.96 -10.05
C THR A 158 12.09 4.83 -10.14
N LYS A 159 12.07 5.92 -9.37
CA LYS A 159 10.94 6.87 -9.46
C LYS A 159 10.78 7.45 -10.87
N THR A 160 11.88 7.59 -11.60
CA THR A 160 11.88 8.09 -12.97
C THR A 160 11.20 7.09 -13.91
N GLU A 161 11.52 5.80 -13.80
CA GLU A 161 10.86 4.75 -14.58
C GLU A 161 9.37 4.67 -14.26
N VAL A 162 8.98 4.71 -12.97
CA VAL A 162 7.57 4.71 -12.57
C VAL A 162 6.82 5.90 -13.18
N LYS A 163 7.42 7.10 -13.21
CA LYS A 163 6.83 8.27 -13.88
C LYS A 163 6.72 8.08 -15.39
N GLN A 164 7.67 7.40 -16.02
CA GLN A 164 7.64 7.15 -17.45
C GLN A 164 6.54 6.15 -17.82
N ILE A 165 6.40 5.06 -17.05
CA ILE A 165 5.30 4.10 -17.19
C ILE A 165 3.96 4.82 -17.04
N ALA A 166 3.81 5.67 -16.01
CA ALA A 166 2.58 6.44 -15.80
C ALA A 166 2.22 7.33 -17.01
N LYS A 167 3.20 7.96 -17.65
CA LYS A 167 2.96 8.79 -18.84
C LYS A 167 2.50 7.97 -20.05
N LEU A 168 3.13 6.82 -20.28
CA LEU A 168 2.79 5.93 -21.39
C LEU A 168 1.41 5.32 -21.23
N ALA A 169 1.00 5.00 -20.00
CA ALA A 169 -0.32 4.45 -19.69
C ALA A 169 -1.47 5.46 -19.80
N CYS A 170 -1.17 6.77 -19.84
CA CYS A 170 -2.16 7.84 -20.01
C CYS A 170 -2.30 8.33 -21.48
N GLN A 171 -1.61 7.68 -22.43
CA GLN A 171 -1.72 7.92 -23.87
C GLN A 171 -2.66 6.90 -24.50
#